data_AF-A0A3P7FPT5-F1
#
_entry.id   AF-A0A3P7FPT5-F1
#
_cell.length_a   1.000
_cell.length_b   1.000
_cell.length_c   1.000
_cell.angle_alpha   90.00
_cell.angle_beta   90.00
_cell.angle_gamma   90.00
#
_symmetry.space_group_name_H-M   'P 1'
#
loop_
_entity.id
_entity.type
_entity.pdbx_description
1 polymer ?
#
loop_
_entity_poly.entity_id
_entity_poly.type
_entity_poly.pdbx_seq_one_letter_code
_entity_poly.pdbx_strand_id
1 'polypeptide(L)'
;MDATVVGCFPEEQQQIFIKDNASAGVLRVVKLEEPDFPLEFYYMRETRRRVVIAFRSGRISIDVRPSICPALALTHSVGRFSCLLMPFYSVGLLNLLNYGLLPQQTLGSKRMKNTRAPHSSLNAPYRLLSPSSPPSLLRQEEELVALYLSLELLWIAEGLHNHAKIIHGDIKPDNFRINDRFPFLNVSMLDENVANAGAEADGVASDNFTSCLMSDRCTKVLVLLDFGLCIDMARLPPGTVFTVGKKRSFPCIEMLTGQPWTYQAGPGITHRLSIPHYCLLFSEPQLDLFNIAGVIYTLVFKHYMEVECFNGEWRPKVLPRSNRVYRAIEVWRNIFSALLNVRSCAPADYPDLAALRAQCEAFLLEHAAAYNVAAEKANAIICHLSLGFNE
;
A
#
# COMPACT_ATOMS: atom_id res chain seq x y z
N MET A 1 -17.18 3.17 -38.92
CA MET A 1 -15.73 3.26 -39.12
C MET A 1 -15.08 2.78 -37.85
N ASP A 2 -14.54 1.58 -37.92
CA ASP A 2 -13.94 0.81 -36.84
C ASP A 2 -12.81 1.56 -36.14
N ALA A 3 -12.90 1.63 -34.81
CA ALA A 3 -11.76 1.85 -33.94
C ALA A 3 -11.69 0.67 -32.97
N THR A 4 -11.02 -0.39 -33.41
CA THR A 4 -10.56 -1.49 -32.56
C THR A 4 -9.62 -0.92 -31.49
N VAL A 5 -10.15 -0.68 -30.29
CA VAL A 5 -9.33 -0.39 -29.11
C VAL A 5 -8.85 -1.73 -28.55
N VAL A 6 -7.59 -2.05 -28.84
CA VAL A 6 -6.83 -3.11 -28.18
C VAL A 6 -6.64 -2.70 -26.72
N GLY A 7 -7.66 -2.95 -25.91
CA GLY A 7 -7.53 -2.96 -24.45
C GLY A 7 -6.70 -4.18 -24.08
N CYS A 8 -5.58 -3.96 -23.38
CA CYS A 8 -4.78 -5.03 -22.78
C CYS A 8 -5.61 -5.80 -21.74
N PHE A 9 -6.39 -6.76 -22.19
CA PHE A 9 -6.73 -7.93 -21.40
C PHE A 9 -5.44 -8.74 -21.22
N PRO A 10 -5.13 -9.26 -20.03
CA PRO A 10 -4.13 -10.32 -19.91
C PRO A 10 -4.63 -11.50 -20.76
N GLU A 11 -3.89 -11.86 -21.80
CA GLU A 11 -4.25 -12.90 -22.79
C GLU A 11 -4.22 -14.34 -22.24
N GLU A 12 -4.23 -14.57 -20.92
CA GLU A 12 -4.28 -15.92 -20.34
C GLU A 12 -5.33 -16.11 -19.22
N GLN A 13 -6.36 -15.25 -19.12
CA GLN A 13 -7.54 -15.53 -18.29
C GLN A 13 -8.81 -15.82 -19.09
N GLN A 14 -8.66 -16.58 -20.19
CA GLN A 14 -9.73 -17.39 -20.74
C GLN A 14 -9.53 -18.86 -20.36
N GLN A 15 -10.06 -19.24 -19.21
CA GLN A 15 -10.64 -20.58 -19.01
C GLN A 15 -11.65 -20.52 -17.87
N ILE A 16 -12.79 -19.88 -18.16
CA ILE A 16 -14.05 -20.22 -17.51
C ILE A 16 -14.49 -21.54 -18.16
N PHE A 17 -14.19 -22.67 -17.50
CA PHE A 17 -14.96 -23.90 -17.68
C PHE A 17 -15.45 -24.37 -16.31
N ILE A 18 -16.75 -24.16 -16.11
CA ILE A 18 -17.54 -24.79 -15.06
C ILE A 18 -17.78 -26.24 -15.50
N LYS A 19 -17.13 -27.19 -14.82
CA LYS A 19 -17.62 -28.56 -14.68
C LYS A 19 -16.94 -29.23 -13.48
N ASP A 20 -17.67 -29.16 -12.36
CA ASP A 20 -17.78 -30.15 -11.28
C ASP A 20 -17.70 -29.53 -9.87
N ASN A 21 -18.90 -29.30 -9.33
CA ASN A 21 -19.31 -29.28 -7.91
C ASN A 21 -18.37 -28.64 -6.87
N ALA A 22 -18.50 -27.31 -6.72
CA ALA A 22 -18.96 -26.62 -5.50
C ALA A 22 -18.45 -25.17 -5.47
N SER A 23 -19.36 -24.20 -5.36
CA SER A 23 -19.13 -22.75 -5.20
C SER A 23 -18.52 -21.98 -6.38
N ALA A 24 -19.25 -21.90 -7.50
CA ALA A 24 -18.96 -20.96 -8.59
C ALA A 24 -19.80 -19.68 -8.48
N GLY A 25 -19.12 -18.55 -8.26
CA GLY A 25 -19.48 -17.24 -8.81
C GLY A 25 -19.90 -16.17 -7.80
N VAL A 26 -18.98 -15.28 -7.40
CA VAL A 26 -19.38 -13.91 -7.04
C VAL A 26 -18.42 -12.89 -7.64
N LEU A 27 -19.00 -12.07 -8.51
CA LEU A 27 -18.53 -10.79 -9.01
C LEU A 27 -19.75 -9.86 -8.70
N ARG A 28 -19.72 -8.64 -8.13
CA ARG A 28 -18.74 -7.56 -8.00
C ARG A 28 -19.24 -6.53 -6.98
N VAL A 29 -18.35 -5.69 -6.44
CA VAL A 29 -18.77 -4.35 -5.95
C VAL A 29 -18.87 -3.44 -7.16
N VAL A 30 -20.02 -2.77 -7.29
CA VAL A 30 -20.30 -1.80 -8.35
C VAL A 30 -20.24 -0.39 -7.75
N LYS A 31 -19.22 0.40 -8.10
CA LYS A 31 -19.22 1.84 -7.82
C LYS A 31 -19.86 2.55 -9.00
N LEU A 32 -20.99 3.23 -8.78
CA LEU A 32 -21.71 4.00 -9.79
C LEU A 32 -21.43 5.50 -9.58
N GLU A 33 -21.02 6.18 -10.64
CA GLU A 33 -20.73 7.62 -10.60
C GLU A 33 -21.38 8.32 -11.80
N GLU A 34 -21.98 9.50 -11.59
CA GLU A 34 -22.26 10.48 -12.66
C GLU A 34 -21.06 11.44 -12.71
N PRO A 35 -20.57 11.90 -13.88
CA PRO A 35 -21.05 11.73 -15.26
C PRO A 35 -20.46 10.50 -16.00
N ASP A 36 -20.72 10.36 -17.31
CA ASP A 36 -20.28 9.27 -18.21
C ASP A 36 -18.76 8.96 -18.20
N PHE A 37 -17.94 9.82 -17.58
CA PHE A 37 -16.54 9.52 -17.25
C PHE A 37 -16.11 10.25 -15.97
N PRO A 38 -16.23 9.63 -14.78
CA PRO A 38 -15.73 10.25 -13.55
C PRO A 38 -14.21 10.38 -13.60
N LEU A 39 -13.70 11.50 -13.07
CA LEU A 39 -12.26 11.83 -13.03
C LEU A 39 -11.42 10.71 -12.40
N GLU A 40 -11.99 9.94 -11.47
CA GLU A 40 -11.37 8.77 -10.86
C GLU A 40 -10.91 7.74 -11.91
N PHE A 41 -11.74 7.42 -12.90
CA PHE A 41 -11.40 6.44 -13.95
C PHE A 41 -10.34 6.96 -14.89
N TYR A 42 -10.31 8.28 -15.14
CA TYR A 42 -9.19 8.92 -15.83
C TYR A 42 -7.88 8.63 -15.08
N TYR A 43 -7.84 8.91 -13.78
CA TYR A 43 -6.63 8.74 -12.98
C TYR A 43 -6.18 7.29 -12.90
N MET A 44 -7.10 6.35 -12.66
CA MET A 44 -6.78 4.91 -12.63
C MET A 44 -6.19 4.42 -13.96
N ARG A 45 -6.83 4.78 -15.08
CA ARG A 45 -6.38 4.41 -16.43
C ARG A 45 -5.00 4.98 -16.72
N GLU A 46 -4.81 6.26 -16.44
CA GLU A 46 -3.56 6.95 -16.77
C GLU A 46 -2.41 6.50 -15.88
N THR A 47 -2.68 6.23 -14.59
CA THR A 47 -1.71 5.62 -13.68
C THR A 47 -1.22 4.28 -14.22
N ARG A 48 -2.14 3.36 -14.50
CA ARG A 48 -1.79 2.03 -15.03
C ARG A 48 -1.02 2.14 -16.35
N ARG A 49 -1.48 2.99 -17.27
CA ARG A 49 -0.81 3.19 -18.57
C ARG A 49 0.64 3.64 -18.41
N ARG A 50 0.91 4.64 -17.57
CA ARG A 50 2.26 5.20 -17.39
C ARG A 50 3.19 4.25 -16.62
N VAL A 51 2.68 3.55 -15.61
CA VAL A 51 3.41 2.49 -14.90
C VAL A 51 3.82 1.37 -15.85
N VAL A 52 2.93 0.89 -16.73
CA VAL A 52 3.25 -0.13 -17.75
C VAL A 52 4.39 0.32 -18.63
N ILE A 53 4.32 1.56 -19.12
CA ILE A 53 5.33 2.10 -20.02
C ILE A 53 6.68 2.16 -19.28
N ALA A 54 6.69 2.54 -18.01
CA ALA A 54 7.90 2.53 -17.19
C ALA A 54 8.46 1.12 -16.96
N PHE A 55 7.60 0.14 -16.64
CA PHE A 55 8.00 -1.25 -16.47
C PHE A 55 8.56 -1.85 -17.78
N ARG A 56 7.84 -1.71 -18.90
CA ARG A 56 8.28 -2.20 -20.23
C ARG A 56 9.56 -1.52 -20.74
N SER A 57 9.87 -0.32 -20.26
CA SER A 57 11.12 0.38 -20.59
C SER A 57 12.26 0.10 -19.62
N GLY A 58 12.09 -0.81 -18.65
CA GLY A 58 13.11 -1.16 -17.66
C GLY A 58 13.36 -0.07 -16.61
N ARG A 59 12.51 0.96 -16.53
CA ARG A 59 12.62 2.04 -15.52
C ARG A 59 12.10 1.64 -14.15
N ILE A 60 11.33 0.56 -14.08
CA ILE A 60 10.90 -0.08 -12.82
C ILE A 60 11.24 -1.56 -12.97
N SER A 61 11.89 -2.14 -11.97
CA SER A 61 12.16 -3.57 -11.92
C SER A 61 10.91 -4.41 -11.65
N ILE A 62 9.85 -3.81 -11.11
CA ILE A 62 8.66 -4.49 -10.61
C ILE A 62 7.39 -3.92 -11.22
N ASP A 63 6.53 -4.80 -11.72
CA ASP A 63 5.23 -4.40 -12.22
C ASP A 63 4.26 -4.16 -11.05
N VAL A 64 4.01 -2.87 -10.77
CA VAL A 64 3.08 -2.45 -9.71
C VAL A 64 1.66 -2.22 -10.22
N ARG A 65 1.37 -2.49 -11.52
CA ARG A 65 -0.01 -2.42 -12.02
C ARG A 65 -1.00 -3.28 -11.24
N PRO A 66 -0.68 -4.51 -10.80
CA PRO A 66 -1.65 -5.33 -10.08
C PRO A 66 -2.07 -4.68 -8.76
N SER A 67 -1.23 -3.82 -8.20
CA SER A 67 -1.55 -3.03 -7.00
C SER A 67 -2.41 -1.80 -7.24
N ILE A 68 -2.70 -1.45 -8.49
CA ILE A 68 -3.63 -0.36 -8.82
C ILE A 68 -4.91 -1.02 -9.29
N CYS A 69 -6.03 -0.71 -8.63
CA CYS A 69 -7.32 -1.30 -8.99
C CYS A 69 -7.54 -1.24 -10.52
N PRO A 70 -7.84 -2.37 -11.17
CA PRO A 70 -8.07 -2.35 -12.60
C PRO A 70 -9.32 -1.52 -12.84
N ALA A 71 -9.20 -0.50 -13.68
CA ALA A 71 -10.36 0.11 -14.32
C ALA A 71 -10.94 -0.91 -15.30
N LEU A 72 -11.58 -1.96 -14.79
CA LEU A 72 -12.48 -2.82 -15.56
C LEU A 72 -13.72 -1.98 -15.84
N ALA A 73 -13.55 -1.07 -16.79
CA ALA A 73 -14.62 -0.49 -17.55
C ALA A 73 -15.23 -1.61 -18.41
N LEU A 74 -15.99 -2.50 -17.79
CA LEU A 74 -17.28 -2.81 -18.39
C LEU A 74 -18.13 -1.57 -18.12
N THR A 75 -17.77 -0.46 -18.77
CA THR A 75 -18.59 0.73 -18.90
C THR A 75 -19.78 0.31 -19.72
N HIS A 76 -20.70 -0.40 -19.10
CA HIS A 76 -22.08 -0.28 -19.50
C HIS A 76 -22.47 1.10 -19.01
N SER A 77 -22.45 2.07 -19.92
CA SER A 77 -23.23 3.28 -19.77
C SER A 77 -24.69 2.87 -19.67
N VAL A 78 -25.15 2.53 -18.46
CA VAL A 78 -26.58 2.34 -18.20
C VAL A 78 -27.15 3.74 -18.03
N GLY A 79 -27.43 4.40 -19.15
CA GLY A 79 -27.81 5.82 -19.14
C GLY A 79 -26.63 6.73 -18.84
N ARG A 80 -26.69 7.50 -17.74
CA ARG A 80 -25.77 8.60 -17.35
C ARG A 80 -24.64 8.22 -16.37
N PHE A 81 -24.52 6.94 -16.06
CA PHE A 81 -23.65 6.46 -14.98
C PHE A 81 -22.53 5.59 -15.53
N SER A 82 -21.35 5.72 -14.92
CA SER A 82 -20.22 4.83 -15.14
C SER A 82 -20.08 3.85 -13.98
N CYS A 83 -19.87 2.56 -14.26
CA CYS A 83 -19.73 1.54 -13.24
C CYS A 83 -18.31 0.94 -13.19
N LEU A 84 -17.74 0.82 -11.98
CA LEU A 84 -16.52 0.04 -11.74
C LEU A 84 -16.89 -1.33 -11.23
N LEU A 85 -16.38 -2.35 -11.91
CA LEU A 85 -16.69 -3.74 -11.65
C LEU A 85 -15.46 -4.44 -11.06
N MET A 86 -15.38 -4.50 -9.72
CA MET A 86 -14.23 -5.07 -9.02
C MET A 86 -14.37 -6.59 -8.83
N PRO A 87 -13.39 -7.41 -9.27
CA PRO A 87 -13.52 -8.86 -9.29
C PRO A 87 -12.98 -9.52 -8.03
N PHE A 88 -13.41 -9.15 -6.81
CA PHE A 88 -12.87 -9.81 -5.60
C PHE A 88 -13.82 -9.85 -4.40
N TYR A 89 -13.65 -10.89 -3.57
CA TYR A 89 -13.96 -10.87 -2.15
C TYR A 89 -12.83 -10.15 -1.41
N SER A 90 -13.00 -8.87 -1.13
CA SER A 90 -11.88 -8.06 -0.64
C SER A 90 -11.84 -8.00 0.89
N VAL A 91 -10.94 -8.75 1.51
CA VAL A 91 -10.57 -8.51 2.91
C VAL A 91 -10.00 -7.09 2.98
N GLY A 92 -10.69 -6.19 3.70
CA GLY A 92 -10.17 -4.85 3.96
C GLY A 92 -8.87 -4.94 4.74
N LEU A 93 -7.90 -4.08 4.45
CA LEU A 93 -6.62 -4.08 5.16
C LEU A 93 -6.81 -4.02 6.68
N LEU A 94 -7.71 -3.15 7.15
CA LEU A 94 -8.08 -3.06 8.57
C LEU A 94 -8.73 -4.35 9.12
N ASN A 95 -9.50 -5.07 8.31
CA ASN A 95 -10.11 -6.34 8.76
C ASN A 95 -9.05 -7.41 8.99
N LEU A 96 -8.04 -7.50 8.13
CA LEU A 96 -6.89 -8.38 8.34
C LEU A 96 -6.13 -7.99 9.61
N LEU A 97 -5.85 -6.70 9.79
CA LEU A 97 -5.10 -6.18 10.94
C LEU A 97 -5.80 -6.41 12.27
N ASN A 98 -7.13 -6.31 12.29
CA ASN A 98 -7.93 -6.40 13.49
C ASN A 98 -8.46 -7.81 13.75
N TYR A 99 -8.05 -8.81 12.95
CA TYR A 99 -8.50 -10.19 13.12
C TYR A 99 -8.26 -10.72 14.54
N GLY A 100 -7.08 -10.46 15.12
CA GLY A 100 -6.74 -10.86 16.49
C GLY A 100 -7.53 -10.12 17.59
N LEU A 101 -8.27 -9.07 17.24
CA LEU A 101 -9.13 -8.31 18.16
C LEU A 101 -10.60 -8.77 18.09
N LEU A 102 -10.94 -9.70 17.19
CA LEU A 102 -12.31 -10.22 17.07
C LEU A 102 -12.65 -11.10 18.28
N PRO A 103 -13.85 -10.97 18.86
CA PRO A 103 -14.23 -11.77 20.03
C PRO A 103 -14.35 -13.26 19.66
N GLN A 104 -13.77 -14.16 20.46
CA GLN A 104 -13.91 -15.61 20.29
C GLN A 104 -15.20 -16.13 20.93
N GLN A 105 -15.86 -17.10 20.29
CA GLN A 105 -16.96 -17.83 20.92
C GLN A 105 -16.42 -18.68 22.08
N THR A 106 -16.61 -18.23 23.31
CA THR A 106 -16.50 -19.10 24.49
C THR A 106 -17.82 -19.84 24.65
N LEU A 107 -17.80 -21.17 24.47
CA LEU A 107 -18.91 -22.03 24.88
C LEU A 107 -19.02 -21.96 26.41
N GLY A 108 -19.83 -21.04 26.95
CA GLY A 108 -20.04 -20.98 28.39
C GLY A 108 -20.73 -19.72 28.93
N SER A 109 -22.02 -19.89 29.21
CA SER A 109 -22.84 -19.15 30.19
C SER A 109 -23.46 -17.81 29.79
N LYS A 110 -24.80 -17.84 29.75
CA LYS A 110 -25.71 -16.68 29.71
C LYS A 110 -25.35 -15.66 30.80
N ARG A 111 -25.13 -14.39 30.42
CA ARG A 111 -25.55 -13.27 31.27
C ARG A 111 -25.76 -11.99 30.47
N MET A 112 -27.04 -11.61 30.31
CA MET A 112 -27.43 -10.22 30.07
C MET A 112 -27.08 -9.36 31.30
N LYS A 113 -26.52 -8.16 31.07
CA LYS A 113 -27.01 -6.91 31.69
C LYS A 113 -26.40 -5.65 31.04
N ASN A 114 -27.23 -4.62 31.07
CA ASN A 114 -27.27 -3.35 30.33
C ASN A 114 -26.17 -2.30 30.62
N THR A 115 -25.95 -1.46 29.59
CA THR A 115 -25.72 0.01 29.56
C THR A 115 -24.45 0.62 30.16
N ARG A 116 -23.56 1.11 29.29
CA ARG A 116 -23.36 2.55 28.97
C ARG A 116 -22.45 2.68 27.74
N ALA A 117 -22.94 3.34 26.70
CA ALA A 117 -22.21 3.57 25.45
C ALA A 117 -21.18 4.71 25.61
N PRO A 118 -20.03 4.64 24.93
CA PRO A 118 -19.36 5.81 24.38
C PRO A 118 -19.59 5.88 22.87
N HIS A 119 -19.84 7.09 22.40
CA HIS A 119 -19.97 7.44 20.99
C HIS A 119 -18.65 7.16 20.23
N SER A 120 -18.67 6.23 19.27
CA SER A 120 -18.00 6.36 17.97
C SER A 120 -18.46 5.21 17.07
N SER A 121 -18.81 5.54 15.84
CA SER A 121 -19.46 4.67 14.87
C SER A 121 -18.52 3.57 14.35
N LEU A 122 -18.60 2.39 14.94
CA LEU A 122 -18.19 1.10 14.35
C LEU A 122 -19.42 0.18 14.36
N ASN A 123 -20.40 0.47 13.50
CA ASN A 123 -21.51 -0.45 13.24
C ASN A 123 -21.14 -1.37 12.07
N ALA A 124 -20.20 -2.30 12.33
CA ALA A 124 -20.11 -3.54 11.56
C ALA A 124 -20.62 -4.66 12.49
N PRO A 125 -21.39 -5.64 11.99
CA PRO A 125 -21.77 -6.78 12.81
C PRO A 125 -20.48 -7.48 13.26
N TYR A 126 -20.23 -7.50 14.57
CA TYR A 126 -19.07 -8.16 15.16
C TYR A 126 -19.15 -9.65 14.82
N ARG A 127 -18.38 -10.10 13.81
CA ARG A 127 -18.20 -11.54 13.55
C ARG A 127 -17.43 -12.13 14.73
N LEU A 128 -18.02 -13.14 15.35
CA LEU A 128 -17.39 -13.92 16.41
C LEU A 128 -16.54 -15.03 15.78
N LEU A 129 -15.31 -15.22 16.26
CA LEU A 129 -14.47 -16.32 15.80
C LEU A 129 -15.03 -17.66 16.28
N SER A 130 -15.16 -18.62 15.37
CA SER A 130 -15.54 -20.00 15.69
C SER A 130 -14.33 -20.76 16.23
N PRO A 131 -14.52 -21.92 16.89
CA PRO A 131 -13.41 -22.80 17.29
C PRO A 131 -12.58 -23.32 16.10
N SER A 132 -13.10 -23.25 14.88
CA SER A 132 -12.43 -23.61 13.62
C SER A 132 -11.74 -22.44 12.92
N SER A 133 -11.80 -21.23 13.49
CA SER A 133 -11.13 -20.04 12.96
C SER A 133 -9.59 -20.16 13.06
N PRO A 134 -8.82 -19.67 12.08
CA PRO A 134 -7.36 -19.72 12.12
C PRO A 134 -6.81 -18.94 13.33
N PRO A 135 -5.62 -19.30 13.83
CA PRO A 135 -4.99 -18.58 14.95
C PRO A 135 -4.65 -17.14 14.55
N SER A 136 -4.67 -16.24 15.53
CA SER A 136 -4.17 -14.89 15.34
C SER A 136 -2.65 -14.87 15.16
N LEU A 137 -2.16 -13.82 14.49
CA LEU A 137 -0.73 -13.55 14.40
C LEU A 137 -0.20 -13.11 15.77
N LEU A 138 0.95 -13.66 16.15
CA LEU A 138 1.73 -13.14 17.26
C LEU A 138 2.35 -11.79 16.88
N ARG A 139 2.65 -10.92 17.85
CA ARG A 139 3.24 -9.59 17.59
C ARG A 139 4.44 -9.61 16.64
N GLN A 140 5.35 -10.58 16.80
CA GLN A 140 6.53 -10.72 15.95
C GLN A 140 6.19 -11.13 14.51
N GLU A 141 5.10 -11.89 14.33
CA GLU A 141 4.58 -12.30 13.03
C GLU A 141 3.84 -11.13 12.36
N GLU A 142 3.08 -10.36 13.15
CA GLU A 142 2.46 -9.11 12.71
C GLU A 142 3.51 -8.11 12.21
N GLU A 143 4.64 -7.96 12.90
CA GLU A 143 5.73 -7.08 12.46
C GLU A 143 6.28 -7.49 11.09
N LEU A 144 6.49 -8.79 10.85
CA LEU A 144 7.02 -9.31 9.59
C LEU A 144 6.02 -9.15 8.43
N VAL A 145 4.73 -9.42 8.70
CA VAL A 145 3.64 -9.17 7.74
C VAL A 145 3.53 -7.67 7.43
N ALA A 146 3.59 -6.81 8.46
CA ALA A 146 3.57 -5.37 8.28
C ALA A 146 4.77 -4.89 7.45
N LEU A 147 5.96 -5.44 7.68
CA LEU A 147 7.17 -5.08 6.93
C LEU A 147 7.04 -5.42 5.44
N TYR A 148 6.49 -6.58 5.10
CA TYR A 148 6.18 -6.92 3.71
C TYR A 148 5.15 -5.97 3.09
N LEU A 149 4.09 -5.63 3.83
CA LEU A 149 3.08 -4.68 3.33
C LEU A 149 3.66 -3.27 3.16
N SER A 150 4.53 -2.82 4.07
CA SER A 150 5.26 -1.55 3.95
C SER A 150 6.14 -1.52 2.71
N LEU A 151 6.79 -2.64 2.41
CA LEU A 151 7.59 -2.81 1.21
C LEU A 151 6.74 -2.62 -0.07
N GLU A 152 5.56 -3.26 -0.14
CA GLU A 152 4.62 -3.03 -1.24
C GLU A 152 4.09 -1.59 -1.30
N LEU A 153 3.79 -0.96 -0.15
CA LEU A 153 3.37 0.44 -0.10
C LEU A 153 4.42 1.39 -0.69
N LEU A 154 5.71 1.14 -0.42
CA LEU A 154 6.81 1.93 -0.99
C LEU A 154 6.94 1.74 -2.50
N TRP A 155 6.65 0.55 -3.05
CA TRP A 155 6.56 0.35 -4.50
C TRP A 155 5.39 1.10 -5.12
N ILE A 156 4.23 1.09 -4.46
CA ILE A 156 3.05 1.83 -4.92
C ILE A 156 3.37 3.33 -4.95
N ALA A 157 4.02 3.87 -3.91
CA ALA A 157 4.42 5.27 -3.83
C ALA A 157 5.33 5.68 -4.99
N GLU A 158 6.39 4.91 -5.24
CA GLU A 158 7.32 5.16 -6.34
C GLU A 158 6.63 5.04 -7.70
N GLY A 159 5.79 4.01 -7.88
CA GLY A 159 4.97 3.81 -9.06
C GLY A 159 4.09 5.03 -9.38
N LEU A 160 3.39 5.55 -8.37
CA LEU A 160 2.53 6.73 -8.49
C LEU A 160 3.34 8.00 -8.79
N HIS A 161 4.37 8.27 -7.98
CA HIS A 161 5.08 9.55 -8.00
C HIS A 161 6.10 9.60 -9.15
N ASN A 162 6.99 8.61 -9.24
CA ASN A 162 8.14 8.66 -10.14
C ASN A 162 7.74 8.28 -11.57
N HIS A 163 6.77 7.38 -11.72
CA HIS A 163 6.44 6.79 -13.01
C HIS A 163 5.08 7.23 -13.57
N ALA A 164 4.05 7.30 -12.73
CA ALA A 164 2.74 7.77 -13.15
C ALA A 164 2.58 9.29 -13.10
N LYS A 165 3.39 10.02 -12.33
CA LYS A 165 3.25 11.46 -12.11
C LYS A 165 1.86 11.82 -11.53
N ILE A 166 1.40 11.03 -10.56
CA ILE A 166 0.10 11.18 -9.92
C ILE A 166 0.27 11.25 -8.40
N ILE A 167 -0.36 12.26 -7.78
CA ILE A 167 -0.66 12.27 -6.34
C ILE A 167 -2.00 11.57 -6.16
N HIS A 168 -2.09 10.60 -5.26
CA HIS A 168 -3.34 9.99 -4.85
C HIS A 168 -4.19 10.95 -4.02
N GLY A 169 -3.61 11.58 -2.99
CA GLY A 169 -4.21 12.67 -2.22
C GLY A 169 -5.19 12.25 -1.12
N ASP A 170 -5.33 10.95 -0.89
CA ASP A 170 -6.19 10.32 0.13
C ASP A 170 -5.74 8.90 0.48
N ILE A 171 -4.43 8.70 0.66
CA ILE A 171 -3.91 7.39 1.06
C ILE A 171 -4.30 7.14 2.53
N LYS A 172 -5.00 6.05 2.79
CA LYS A 172 -5.40 5.61 4.15
C LYS A 172 -5.70 4.11 4.15
N PRO A 173 -5.71 3.44 5.31
CA PRO A 173 -5.89 1.98 5.36
C PRO A 173 -7.17 1.48 4.69
N ASP A 174 -8.26 2.26 4.73
CA ASP A 174 -9.55 1.93 4.11
C ASP A 174 -9.50 1.84 2.58
N ASN A 175 -8.57 2.58 1.97
CA ASN A 175 -8.38 2.63 0.52
C ASN A 175 -7.47 1.48 0.02
N PHE A 176 -7.05 0.57 0.91
CA PHE A 176 -6.34 -0.65 0.53
C PHE A 176 -7.16 -1.91 0.78
N ARG A 177 -7.09 -2.83 -0.16
CA ARG A 177 -7.62 -4.19 -0.03
C ARG A 177 -6.52 -5.23 -0.18
N ILE A 178 -6.75 -6.39 0.44
CA ILE A 178 -5.97 -7.59 0.18
C ILE A 178 -6.52 -8.24 -1.09
N ASN A 179 -5.66 -8.34 -2.10
CA ASN A 179 -5.97 -8.84 -3.43
C ASN A 179 -5.40 -10.24 -3.68
N ASP A 180 -4.33 -10.62 -2.98
CA ASP A 180 -3.67 -11.90 -3.12
C ASP A 180 -3.04 -12.38 -1.81
N ARG A 181 -2.50 -13.59 -1.83
CA ARG A 181 -1.79 -14.24 -0.75
C ARG A 181 -0.37 -13.70 -0.61
N PHE A 182 0.09 -13.63 0.63
CA PHE A 182 1.49 -13.38 0.95
C PHE A 182 2.38 -14.43 0.28
N PRO A 183 3.50 -14.02 -0.34
CA PRO A 183 4.47 -14.93 -0.91
C PRO A 183 5.26 -15.66 0.18
N PHE A 184 5.90 -16.76 -0.21
CA PHE A 184 6.89 -17.44 0.63
C PHE A 184 8.27 -17.10 0.09
N LEU A 185 9.20 -16.80 0.99
CA LEU A 185 10.60 -16.55 0.66
C LEU A 185 11.34 -17.88 0.59
N ASN A 186 12.20 -18.02 -0.43
CA ASN A 186 13.02 -19.21 -0.56
C ASN A 186 14.11 -19.22 0.54
N VAL A 187 14.06 -20.23 1.41
CA VAL A 187 14.99 -20.41 2.53
C VAL A 187 16.30 -21.08 2.08
N SER A 188 16.35 -21.66 0.87
CA SER A 188 17.55 -22.36 0.37
C SER A 188 18.75 -21.43 0.17
N MET A 189 18.54 -20.11 0.07
CA MET A 189 19.57 -19.11 -0.15
C MET A 189 20.37 -18.72 1.12
N LEU A 190 19.92 -19.15 2.31
CA LEU A 190 20.58 -18.80 3.57
C LEU A 190 21.77 -19.72 3.92
N ASP A 191 21.82 -20.92 3.35
CA ASP A 191 22.93 -21.87 3.58
C ASP A 191 24.17 -21.53 2.73
N GLU A 192 24.02 -20.86 1.58
CA GLU A 192 25.15 -20.53 0.69
C GLU A 192 25.92 -19.27 1.12
N ASN A 193 25.26 -18.33 1.82
CA ASN A 193 25.86 -17.07 2.23
C ASN A 193 26.85 -17.19 3.42
N VAL A 194 26.94 -18.35 4.06
CA VAL A 194 27.96 -18.63 5.10
C VAL A 194 29.23 -19.25 4.50
N ALA A 195 29.16 -19.81 3.28
CA ALA A 195 30.26 -20.56 2.69
C ALA A 195 31.18 -19.73 1.75
N ASN A 196 30.69 -18.65 1.14
CA ASN A 196 31.40 -17.98 0.04
C ASN A 196 31.70 -16.49 0.28
N ALA A 197 32.22 -16.15 1.46
CA ALA A 197 32.91 -14.87 1.67
C ALA A 197 34.31 -14.89 1.02
N GLY A 198 34.38 -14.94 -0.32
CA GLY A 198 35.65 -14.87 -1.03
C GLY A 198 35.67 -15.51 -2.42
N ALA A 199 34.88 -14.99 -3.37
CA ALA A 199 35.19 -15.12 -4.79
C ALA A 199 34.37 -14.11 -5.60
N GLU A 200 35.05 -13.14 -6.20
CA GLU A 200 34.50 -12.37 -7.32
C GLU A 200 34.45 -13.30 -8.55
N ALA A 201 33.28 -13.44 -9.16
CA ALA A 201 33.14 -14.02 -10.49
C ALA A 201 31.99 -13.35 -11.26
N ASP A 202 32.33 -12.92 -12.46
CA ASP A 202 31.50 -12.27 -13.47
C ASP A 202 30.21 -13.05 -13.82
N GLY A 203 29.12 -12.31 -13.98
CA GLY A 203 27.99 -12.69 -14.82
C GLY A 203 27.13 -13.84 -14.32
N VAL A 204 26.44 -13.66 -13.19
CA VAL A 204 25.36 -14.55 -12.74
C VAL A 204 24.11 -13.70 -12.50
N ALA A 205 22.97 -14.12 -13.06
CA ALA A 205 21.68 -13.55 -12.72
C ALA A 205 21.53 -13.63 -11.20
N SER A 206 21.66 -12.50 -10.54
CA SER A 206 21.45 -12.40 -9.10
C SER A 206 20.00 -12.80 -8.87
N ASP A 207 19.80 -13.97 -8.28
CA ASP A 207 18.52 -14.47 -7.77
C ASP A 207 18.07 -13.57 -6.61
N ASN A 208 17.68 -12.36 -6.99
CA ASN A 208 17.31 -11.26 -6.13
C ASN A 208 15.95 -11.55 -5.49
N PHE A 209 15.69 -10.93 -4.34
CA PHE A 209 14.37 -10.91 -3.67
C PHE A 209 13.21 -10.67 -4.65
N THR A 210 13.44 -9.84 -5.68
CA THR A 210 12.50 -9.57 -6.77
C THR A 210 12.12 -10.82 -7.57
N SER A 211 13.02 -11.78 -7.79
CA SER A 211 12.76 -13.05 -8.47
C SER A 211 11.75 -13.92 -7.69
N CYS A 212 11.92 -14.03 -6.36
CA CYS A 212 10.97 -14.72 -5.47
C CYS A 212 9.56 -14.09 -5.45
N LEU A 213 9.46 -12.79 -5.74
CA LEU A 213 8.18 -12.08 -5.81
C LEU A 213 7.52 -12.14 -7.17
N MET A 214 8.29 -12.48 -8.20
CA MET A 214 7.84 -12.57 -9.59
C MET A 214 7.69 -14.02 -10.07
N SER A 215 8.09 -15.00 -9.26
CA SER A 215 7.88 -16.41 -9.56
C SER A 215 6.36 -16.72 -9.56
N ASP A 216 5.85 -17.06 -10.74
CA ASP A 216 4.51 -17.59 -11.07
C ASP A 216 3.26 -16.79 -10.63
N ARG A 217 3.42 -15.67 -9.91
CA ARG A 217 2.30 -14.83 -9.44
C ARG A 217 2.27 -13.48 -10.15
N CYS A 218 1.19 -13.24 -10.90
CA CYS A 218 0.93 -11.97 -11.59
C CYS A 218 0.24 -10.91 -10.70
N THR A 219 0.06 -11.17 -9.40
CA THR A 219 -0.77 -10.36 -8.50
C THR A 219 0.00 -9.94 -7.25
N LYS A 220 -0.32 -8.74 -6.75
CA LYS A 220 0.25 -8.16 -5.53
C LYS A 220 -0.74 -8.29 -4.37
N VAL A 221 -0.21 -8.30 -3.14
CA VAL A 221 -1.04 -8.48 -1.94
C VAL A 221 -1.94 -7.26 -1.74
N LEU A 222 -1.40 -6.06 -1.90
CA LEU A 222 -2.16 -4.81 -1.78
C LEU A 222 -2.70 -4.34 -3.12
N VAL A 223 -3.95 -3.91 -3.11
CA VAL A 223 -4.55 -3.09 -4.17
C VAL A 223 -5.04 -1.76 -3.60
N LEU A 224 -4.64 -0.67 -4.22
CA LEU A 224 -5.06 0.71 -3.93
C LEU A 224 -6.35 1.04 -4.67
N LEU A 225 -7.28 1.65 -3.94
CA LEU A 225 -8.60 2.09 -4.37
C LEU A 225 -8.76 3.62 -4.20
N ASP A 226 -9.87 4.15 -4.72
CA ASP A 226 -10.38 5.51 -4.46
C ASP A 226 -9.51 6.65 -4.98
N PHE A 227 -9.42 6.75 -6.30
CA PHE A 227 -8.63 7.80 -6.99
C PHE A 227 -9.40 9.13 -7.12
N GLY A 228 -10.42 9.37 -6.28
CA GLY A 228 -11.33 10.51 -6.40
C GLY A 228 -10.71 11.87 -6.10
N LEU A 229 -9.59 11.90 -5.36
CA LEU A 229 -8.88 13.12 -4.96
C LEU A 229 -7.49 13.26 -5.61
N CYS A 230 -7.24 12.48 -6.66
CA CYS A 230 -5.95 12.47 -7.31
C CYS A 230 -5.63 13.77 -8.06
N ILE A 231 -4.33 14.01 -8.25
CA ILE A 231 -3.79 15.12 -9.03
C ILE A 231 -2.80 14.56 -10.04
N ASP A 232 -3.11 14.70 -11.33
CA ASP A 232 -2.20 14.36 -12.43
C ASP A 232 -1.27 15.53 -12.72
N MET A 233 0.00 15.44 -12.34
CA MET A 233 0.92 16.56 -12.60
C MET A 233 1.78 16.44 -13.84
N ALA A 234 1.55 15.41 -14.67
CA ALA A 234 1.94 15.54 -16.06
C ALA A 234 1.08 16.56 -16.82
N ARG A 235 -0.06 16.98 -16.25
CA ARG A 235 -0.96 18.01 -16.81
C ARG A 235 -0.70 19.42 -16.29
N LEU A 236 0.19 19.57 -15.31
CA LEU A 236 0.54 20.85 -14.72
C LEU A 236 1.93 21.30 -15.19
N PRO A 237 2.25 22.61 -15.15
CA PRO A 237 3.60 23.08 -15.42
C PRO A 237 4.63 22.42 -14.50
N PRO A 238 5.85 22.13 -14.99
CA PRO A 238 6.95 21.67 -14.14
C PRO A 238 7.19 22.63 -12.97
N GLY A 239 7.44 22.10 -11.77
CA GLY A 239 7.66 22.91 -10.56
C GLY A 239 6.38 23.34 -9.83
N THR A 240 5.19 22.91 -10.26
CA THR A 240 3.93 23.23 -9.57
C THR A 240 3.91 22.71 -8.13
N VAL A 241 3.54 23.60 -7.21
CA VAL A 241 3.32 23.33 -5.78
C VAL A 241 1.93 23.82 -5.37
N PHE A 242 1.39 23.29 -4.27
CA PHE A 242 0.08 23.61 -3.76
C PHE A 242 0.15 24.24 -2.36
N THR A 243 -0.85 25.04 -2.02
CA THR A 243 -1.04 25.60 -0.68
C THR A 243 -2.48 25.31 -0.22
N VAL A 244 -2.69 25.26 1.10
CA VAL A 244 -4.01 24.91 1.65
C VAL A 244 -4.89 26.13 1.80
N GLY A 245 -6.00 26.17 1.05
CA GLY A 245 -7.04 27.20 1.20
C GLY A 245 -8.09 26.92 2.28
N LYS A 246 -8.29 25.66 2.68
CA LYS A 246 -9.28 25.22 3.70
C LYS A 246 -8.75 24.06 4.55
N LYS A 247 -9.11 24.03 5.85
CA LYS A 247 -8.74 22.92 6.76
C LYS A 247 -9.25 21.57 6.24
N ARG A 248 -8.36 20.57 6.20
CA ARG A 248 -8.67 19.15 5.91
C ARG A 248 -8.72 18.35 7.21
N SER A 249 -9.43 17.22 7.19
CA SER A 249 -9.51 16.29 8.34
C SER A 249 -8.18 15.59 8.64
N PHE A 250 -7.36 15.35 7.63
CA PHE A 250 -6.02 14.74 7.74
C PHE A 250 -4.98 15.64 7.02
N PRO A 251 -4.51 16.70 7.68
CA PRO A 251 -3.48 17.56 7.12
C PRO A 251 -2.10 16.88 7.20
N CYS A 252 -1.30 16.91 6.12
CA CYS A 252 0.14 16.62 6.22
C CYS A 252 0.86 17.77 6.94
N ILE A 253 2.14 17.60 7.26
CA ILE A 253 2.86 18.56 8.12
C ILE A 253 2.93 19.94 7.47
N GLU A 254 3.08 20.07 6.16
CA GLU A 254 3.09 21.37 5.45
C GLU A 254 1.74 22.06 5.56
N MET A 255 0.65 21.31 5.52
CA MET A 255 -0.68 21.87 5.75
C MET A 255 -0.82 22.39 7.19
N LEU A 256 -0.14 21.76 8.16
CA LEU A 256 -0.10 22.20 9.56
C LEU A 256 0.81 23.41 9.78
N THR A 257 1.93 23.50 9.04
CA THR A 257 2.94 24.56 9.16
C THR A 257 2.72 25.73 8.20
N GLY A 258 1.75 25.63 7.28
CA GLY A 258 1.43 26.65 6.28
C GLY A 258 2.37 26.67 5.08
N GLN A 259 3.13 25.60 4.86
CA GLN A 259 4.12 25.50 3.79
C GLN A 259 3.52 24.95 2.48
N PRO A 260 4.16 25.20 1.32
CA PRO A 260 3.78 24.59 0.05
C PRO A 260 4.06 23.09 0.03
N TRP A 261 3.19 22.30 -0.60
CA TRP A 261 3.32 20.85 -0.73
C TRP A 261 3.17 20.36 -2.18
N THR A 262 3.76 19.21 -2.51
CA THR A 262 3.68 18.53 -3.81
C THR A 262 4.04 17.03 -3.64
N TYR A 263 4.56 16.35 -4.67
CA TYR A 263 5.12 14.99 -4.61
C TYR A 263 6.47 14.80 -5.35
N GLN A 264 7.07 15.86 -5.88
CA GLN A 264 7.92 15.81 -7.07
C GLN A 264 9.15 14.91 -6.92
N ALA A 265 9.12 13.82 -7.69
CA ALA A 265 10.26 13.10 -8.22
C ALA A 265 10.17 13.13 -9.75
N GLY A 266 11.07 13.84 -10.42
CA GLY A 266 11.10 13.97 -11.89
C GLY A 266 12.31 14.80 -12.33
N PRO A 267 12.85 14.60 -13.56
CA PRO A 267 14.15 15.13 -13.95
C PRO A 267 14.13 16.66 -13.90
N GLY A 268 15.06 17.20 -13.11
CA GLY A 268 15.14 18.62 -12.82
C GLY A 268 15.34 19.45 -14.07
N ILE A 269 14.44 20.42 -14.27
CA ILE A 269 14.78 21.63 -15.00
C ILE A 269 15.00 22.71 -13.93
N THR A 270 16.26 22.96 -13.63
CA THR A 270 16.69 24.06 -12.75
C THR A 270 16.44 25.39 -13.44
N HIS A 271 15.26 25.99 -13.25
CA HIS A 271 15.13 27.44 -13.39
C HIS A 271 15.18 28.07 -11.99
N ARG A 272 16.38 28.53 -11.66
CA ARG A 272 16.70 29.32 -10.47
C ARG A 272 15.98 30.66 -10.56
N LEU A 273 14.78 30.76 -9.97
CA LEU A 273 14.17 32.04 -9.64
C LEU A 273 14.55 32.40 -8.21
N SER A 274 15.39 33.43 -8.11
CA SER A 274 15.87 34.04 -6.88
C SER A 274 14.71 34.67 -6.13
N ILE A 275 14.19 34.00 -5.10
CA ILE A 275 13.35 34.62 -4.07
C ILE A 275 14.26 34.88 -2.86
N PRO A 276 14.47 36.14 -2.46
CA PRO A 276 15.29 36.42 -1.30
C PRO A 276 14.47 36.32 0.00
N HIS A 277 15.10 35.63 0.95
CA HIS A 277 15.15 35.91 2.39
C HIS A 277 14.08 35.34 3.36
N TYR A 278 14.61 34.44 4.20
CA TYR A 278 14.20 34.02 5.56
C TYR A 278 12.94 33.16 5.74
N CYS A 279 13.09 31.84 5.54
CA CYS A 279 12.59 30.85 6.49
C CYS A 279 13.53 29.64 6.49
N LEU A 280 14.30 29.52 7.57
CA LEU A 280 15.27 28.48 7.82
C LEU A 280 14.57 27.31 8.55
N LEU A 281 14.90 26.09 8.11
CA LEU A 281 14.90 24.84 8.89
C LEU A 281 13.54 24.19 9.22
N PHE A 282 12.74 23.77 8.23
CA PHE A 282 11.73 22.74 8.47
C PHE A 282 11.60 21.82 7.26
N SER A 283 11.47 20.52 7.53
CA SER A 283 11.18 19.51 6.54
C SER A 283 9.71 19.57 6.09
N GLU A 284 9.51 19.45 4.79
CA GLU A 284 8.28 19.54 3.98
C GLU A 284 7.81 18.14 3.50
N PRO A 285 7.00 17.38 4.28
CA PRO A 285 6.56 16.04 3.88
C PRO A 285 5.32 15.97 2.98
N GLN A 286 5.61 15.80 1.70
CA GLN A 286 4.72 15.50 0.59
C GLN A 286 3.52 14.61 0.98
N LEU A 287 2.29 15.10 0.71
CA LEU A 287 1.00 14.56 1.18
C LEU A 287 0.89 13.02 1.20
N ASP A 288 1.22 12.38 0.09
CA ASP A 288 1.13 10.92 -0.01
C ASP A 288 2.22 10.19 0.79
N LEU A 289 3.43 10.73 0.89
CA LEU A 289 4.50 10.15 1.72
C LEU A 289 4.12 10.17 3.20
N PHE A 290 3.54 11.29 3.67
CA PHE A 290 3.00 11.40 5.03
C PHE A 290 1.88 10.37 5.27
N ASN A 291 0.95 10.25 4.32
CA ASN A 291 -0.16 9.32 4.43
C ASN A 291 0.30 7.85 4.40
N ILE A 292 1.30 7.52 3.58
CA ILE A 292 1.93 6.19 3.55
C ILE A 292 2.60 5.89 4.89
N ALA A 293 3.35 6.84 5.45
CA ALA A 293 3.89 6.70 6.81
C ALA A 293 2.76 6.45 7.82
N GLY A 294 1.63 7.13 7.69
CA GLY A 294 0.43 6.90 8.51
C GLY A 294 -0.11 5.47 8.40
N VAL A 295 -0.24 4.94 7.18
CA VAL A 295 -0.68 3.55 6.94
C VAL A 295 0.32 2.57 7.55
N ILE A 296 1.62 2.73 7.28
CA ILE A 296 2.68 1.88 7.84
C ILE A 296 2.64 1.88 9.37
N TYR A 297 2.51 3.05 9.97
CA TYR A 297 2.40 3.19 11.42
C TYR A 297 1.18 2.43 11.97
N THR A 298 0.03 2.52 11.31
CA THR A 298 -1.17 1.77 11.71
C THR A 298 -1.02 0.26 11.53
N LEU A 299 -0.31 -0.19 10.49
CA LEU A 299 0.01 -1.62 10.29
C LEU A 299 0.81 -2.18 11.48
N VAL A 300 1.85 -1.46 11.89
CA VAL A 300 2.83 -1.92 12.89
C VAL A 300 2.31 -1.73 14.32
N PHE A 301 1.76 -0.56 14.63
CA PHE A 301 1.45 -0.17 16.00
C PHE A 301 -0.04 -0.24 16.36
N LYS A 302 -0.91 -0.55 15.39
CA LYS A 302 -2.38 -0.67 15.59
C LYS A 302 -3.04 0.60 16.12
N HIS A 303 -2.42 1.75 15.88
CA HIS A 303 -2.91 3.08 16.24
C HIS A 303 -2.76 4.02 15.05
N TYR A 304 -3.57 5.09 15.01
CA TYR A 304 -3.35 6.16 14.05
C TYR A 304 -2.08 6.93 14.40
N MET A 305 -1.35 7.36 13.37
CA MET A 305 -0.11 8.09 13.55
C MET A 305 -0.40 9.50 14.04
N GLU A 306 0.17 9.84 15.19
CA GLU A 306 0.32 11.21 15.64
C GLU A 306 1.78 11.59 15.57
N VAL A 307 2.08 12.80 15.10
CA VAL A 307 3.46 13.29 14.97
C VAL A 307 3.77 14.37 16.00
N GLU A 308 5.04 14.46 16.37
CA GLU A 308 5.63 15.56 17.12
C GLU A 308 6.89 16.06 16.42
N CYS A 309 7.20 17.34 16.60
CA CYS A 309 8.45 17.93 16.13
C CYS A 309 9.40 18.09 17.32
N PHE A 310 10.59 17.51 17.21
CA PHE A 310 11.65 17.62 18.20
C PHE A 310 12.95 18.05 17.50
N ASN A 311 13.52 19.18 17.91
CA ASN A 311 14.71 19.77 17.28
C ASN A 311 14.61 19.97 15.76
N GLY A 312 13.41 20.27 15.25
CA GLY A 312 13.17 20.47 13.82
C GLY A 312 12.93 19.18 13.02
N GLU A 313 12.99 18.02 13.66
CA GLU A 313 12.68 16.72 13.05
C GLU A 313 11.30 16.23 13.49
N TRP A 314 10.48 15.85 12.51
CA TRP A 314 9.19 15.22 12.71
C TRP A 314 9.32 13.73 12.89
N ARG A 315 8.65 13.22 13.94
CA ARG A 315 8.61 11.79 14.25
C ARG A 315 7.24 11.39 14.80
N PRO A 316 6.87 10.11 14.73
CA PRO A 316 5.70 9.63 15.46
C PRO A 316 5.87 9.82 16.96
N LYS A 317 4.82 10.29 17.66
CA LYS A 317 4.82 10.51 19.12
C LYS A 317 5.15 9.25 19.91
N VAL A 318 4.63 8.11 19.45
CA VAL A 318 4.86 6.81 20.07
C VAL A 318 5.69 5.96 19.12
N LEU A 319 7.00 6.09 19.22
CA LEU A 319 7.94 5.20 18.55
C LEU A 319 8.75 4.41 19.60
N PRO A 320 8.76 3.06 19.54
CA PRO A 320 9.54 2.24 20.45
C PRO A 320 11.02 2.62 20.43
N ARG A 321 11.62 2.72 21.63
CA ARG A 321 13.04 3.07 21.77
C ARG A 321 13.99 1.87 21.67
N SER A 322 13.46 0.64 21.78
CA SER A 322 14.24 -0.59 21.88
C SER A 322 13.78 -1.64 20.88
N ASN A 323 14.74 -2.40 20.36
CA ASN A 323 14.54 -3.56 19.50
C ASN A 323 13.96 -4.80 20.21
N ARG A 324 13.76 -4.74 21.54
CA ARG A 324 13.17 -5.84 22.32
C ARG A 324 11.72 -6.14 21.95
N VAL A 325 10.97 -5.11 21.53
CA VAL A 325 9.54 -5.23 21.22
C VAL A 325 9.31 -5.33 19.71
N TYR A 326 10.05 -4.54 18.93
CA TYR A 326 10.01 -4.49 17.48
C TYR A 326 11.41 -4.72 16.95
N ARG A 327 11.66 -5.87 16.35
CA ARG A 327 13.01 -6.27 15.93
C ARG A 327 13.53 -5.41 14.78
N ALA A 328 12.64 -4.95 13.90
CA ALA A 328 12.96 -4.09 12.76
C ALA A 328 12.95 -2.59 13.11
N ILE A 329 13.11 -2.21 14.38
CA ILE A 329 12.96 -0.81 14.82
C ILE A 329 13.84 0.20 14.09
N GLU A 330 15.05 -0.18 13.69
CA GLU A 330 15.92 0.71 12.91
C GLU A 330 15.40 0.90 11.48
N VAL A 331 14.87 -0.16 10.84
CA VAL A 331 14.19 -0.05 9.54
C VAL A 331 12.99 0.89 9.65
N TRP A 332 12.18 0.74 10.71
CA TRP A 332 11.04 1.61 10.96
C TRP A 332 11.45 3.07 11.16
N ARG A 333 12.51 3.34 11.94
CA ARG A 333 13.04 4.70 12.14
C ARG A 333 13.48 5.33 10.83
N ASN A 334 14.19 4.58 9.99
CA ASN A 334 14.67 5.08 8.70
C ASN A 334 13.51 5.41 7.77
N ILE A 335 12.49 4.54 7.70
CA ILE A 335 11.27 4.78 6.93
C ILE A 335 10.56 6.05 7.42
N PHE A 336 10.24 6.15 8.72
CA PHE A 336 9.51 7.31 9.23
C PHE A 336 10.31 8.60 9.10
N SER A 337 11.62 8.56 9.35
CA SER A 337 12.49 9.73 9.17
C SER A 337 12.45 10.20 7.72
N ALA A 338 12.68 9.30 6.76
CA ALA A 338 12.72 9.65 5.34
C ALA A 338 11.37 10.15 4.80
N LEU A 339 10.26 9.56 5.21
CA LEU A 339 8.93 9.93 4.72
C LEU A 339 8.37 11.21 5.38
N LEU A 340 8.74 11.48 6.63
CA LEU A 340 8.24 12.65 7.39
C LEU A 340 9.15 13.87 7.29
N ASN A 341 10.42 13.71 6.89
CA ASN A 341 11.43 14.77 6.92
C ASN A 341 12.04 15.10 5.55
N VAL A 342 11.20 15.18 4.52
CA VAL A 342 11.64 15.61 3.18
C VAL A 342 12.04 17.08 3.20
N ARG A 343 13.19 17.48 2.65
CA ARG A 343 13.70 18.85 2.87
C ARG A 343 13.01 19.92 2.04
N SER A 344 12.55 19.56 0.84
CA SER A 344 11.89 20.49 -0.05
C SER A 344 11.07 19.75 -1.11
N CYS A 345 10.35 20.51 -1.92
CA CYS A 345 9.66 20.03 -3.11
C CYS A 345 10.61 19.67 -4.27
N ALA A 346 11.93 19.87 -4.15
CA ALA A 346 12.86 19.59 -5.22
C ALA A 346 13.01 18.08 -5.45
N PRO A 347 13.14 17.61 -6.70
CA PRO A 347 13.36 16.20 -7.01
C PRO A 347 14.58 15.56 -6.33
N ALA A 348 15.60 16.36 -6.02
CA ALA A 348 16.82 15.91 -5.35
C ALA A 348 16.60 15.58 -3.86
N ASP A 349 15.54 16.12 -3.25
CA ASP A 349 15.20 15.89 -1.84
C ASP A 349 14.13 14.80 -1.66
N TYR A 350 13.59 14.25 -2.75
CA TYR A 350 12.66 13.12 -2.69
C TYR A 350 13.36 11.89 -2.10
N PRO A 351 12.75 11.18 -1.12
CA PRO A 351 13.43 10.10 -0.43
C PRO A 351 13.70 8.92 -1.36
N ASP A 352 14.84 8.28 -1.19
CA ASP A 352 15.18 7.06 -1.93
C ASP A 352 14.34 5.88 -1.42
N LEU A 353 13.17 5.71 -2.03
CA LEU A 353 12.24 4.64 -1.69
C LEU A 353 12.81 3.25 -2.04
N ALA A 354 13.73 3.16 -3.00
CA ALA A 354 14.39 1.90 -3.34
C ALA A 354 15.34 1.46 -2.23
N ALA A 355 16.13 2.39 -1.68
CA ALA A 355 16.98 2.13 -0.53
C ALA A 355 16.18 1.74 0.72
N LEU A 356 15.01 2.36 0.96
CA LEU A 356 14.12 1.97 2.06
C LEU A 356 13.56 0.56 1.86
N ARG A 357 13.15 0.20 0.64
CA ARG A 357 12.70 -1.17 0.34
C ARG A 357 13.80 -2.18 0.52
N ALA A 358 15.02 -1.90 0.05
CA ALA A 358 16.16 -2.80 0.23
C ALA A 358 16.41 -3.13 1.71
N GLN A 359 16.18 -2.19 2.63
CA GLN A 359 16.25 -2.46 4.07
C GLN A 359 15.14 -3.43 4.55
N CYS A 360 13.91 -3.27 4.06
CA CYS A 360 12.83 -4.21 4.32
C CYS A 360 13.16 -5.61 3.77
N GLU A 361 13.66 -5.67 2.53
CA GLU A 361 14.05 -6.91 1.83
C GLU A 361 15.12 -7.67 2.61
N ALA A 362 16.20 -6.98 2.98
CA ALA A 362 17.29 -7.57 3.75
C ALA A 362 16.79 -8.15 5.08
N PHE A 363 15.97 -7.41 5.82
CA PHE A 363 15.43 -7.88 7.09
C PHE A 363 14.48 -9.08 6.92
N LEU A 364 13.63 -9.06 5.89
CA LEU A 364 12.72 -10.18 5.59
C LEU A 364 13.48 -11.45 5.19
N LEU A 365 14.56 -11.31 4.43
CA LEU A 365 15.43 -12.43 4.03
C LEU A 365 16.18 -13.02 5.22
N GLU A 366 16.77 -12.18 6.08
CA GLU A 366 17.42 -12.61 7.32
C GLU A 366 16.46 -13.40 8.23
N HIS A 367 15.16 -13.08 8.18
CA HIS A 367 14.11 -13.70 8.98
C HIS A 367 13.15 -14.57 8.16
N ALA A 368 13.59 -15.10 7.01
CA ALA A 368 12.71 -15.76 6.03
C ALA A 368 11.87 -16.91 6.60
N ALA A 369 12.45 -17.76 7.46
CA ALA A 369 11.72 -18.86 8.09
C ALA A 369 10.58 -18.37 8.99
N ALA A 370 10.83 -17.34 9.80
CA ALA A 370 9.81 -16.73 10.66
C ALA A 370 8.75 -15.98 9.83
N TYR A 371 9.18 -15.32 8.74
CA TYR A 371 8.27 -14.68 7.80
C TYR A 371 7.36 -15.69 7.12
N ASN A 372 7.86 -16.83 6.67
CA ASN A 372 7.06 -17.85 6.00
C ASN A 372 5.96 -18.41 6.91
N VAL A 373 6.26 -18.63 8.19
CA VAL A 373 5.24 -19.03 9.19
C VAL A 373 4.18 -17.93 9.36
N ALA A 374 4.61 -16.66 9.44
CA ALA A 374 3.70 -15.53 9.54
C ALA A 374 2.81 -15.38 8.28
N ALA A 375 3.39 -15.53 7.09
CA ALA A 375 2.71 -15.48 5.80
C ALA A 375 1.68 -16.61 5.66
N GLU A 376 2.00 -17.83 6.10
CA GLU A 376 1.07 -18.96 6.11
C GLU A 376 -0.16 -18.66 6.97
N LYS A 377 0.06 -18.19 8.21
CA LYS A 377 -1.03 -17.78 9.11
C LYS A 377 -1.87 -16.65 8.54
N ALA A 378 -1.23 -15.61 7.99
CA ALA A 378 -1.91 -14.49 7.35
C ALA A 378 -2.77 -14.96 6.16
N ASN A 379 -2.26 -15.89 5.35
CA ASN A 379 -2.99 -16.50 4.24
C ASN A 379 -4.20 -17.32 4.71
N ALA A 380 -4.08 -18.04 5.83
CA ALA A 380 -5.21 -18.75 6.44
C ALA A 380 -6.29 -17.77 6.95
N ILE A 381 -5.89 -16.66 7.57
CA ILE A 381 -6.81 -15.58 7.98
C ILE A 381 -7.52 -14.98 6.77
N ILE A 382 -6.79 -14.70 5.69
CA ILE A 382 -7.36 -14.17 4.44
C ILE A 382 -8.41 -15.15 3.89
N CYS A 383 -8.11 -16.46 3.82
CA CYS A 383 -9.09 -17.48 3.43
C CYS A 383 -10.37 -17.39 4.27
N HIS A 384 -10.21 -17.38 5.59
CA HIS A 384 -11.34 -17.39 6.52
C HIS A 384 -12.21 -16.14 6.39
N LEU A 385 -11.59 -14.96 6.32
CA LEU A 385 -12.29 -13.69 6.16
C LEU A 385 -12.98 -13.56 4.80
N SER A 386 -12.44 -14.21 3.76
CA SER A 386 -13.04 -14.26 2.43
C SER A 386 -14.27 -15.16 2.38
N LEU A 387 -14.26 -16.31 3.07
CA LEU A 387 -15.38 -17.26 3.10
C LEU A 387 -16.60 -16.71 3.84
N GLY A 388 -16.41 -16.00 4.96
CA GLY A 388 -17.52 -15.51 5.77
C GLY A 388 -18.40 -14.45 5.11
N PHE A 389 -18.04 -13.93 3.91
CA PHE A 389 -18.87 -13.02 3.11
C PHE A 389 -19.86 -13.75 2.18
N ASN A 390 -19.78 -15.08 2.07
CA ASN A 390 -20.67 -15.91 1.26
C ASN A 390 -21.87 -16.50 2.04
N GLU A 391 -21.91 -16.31 3.35
CA GLU A 391 -23.06 -16.55 4.22
C GLU A 391 -23.70 -15.20 4.58
#